data_AF-A0A1V9FF54-F1
#
_entry.id   AF-A0A1V9FF54-F1
#
_cell.length_a   1.000
_cell.length_b   1.000
_cell.length_c   1.000
_cell.angle_alpha   90.00
_cell.angle_beta   90.00
_cell.angle_gamma   90.00
#
_symmetry.space_group_name_H-M   'P 1'
#
loop_
_entity.id
_entity.type
_entity.pdbx_description
1 polymer ?
#
loop_
_entity_poly.entity_id
_entity_poly.type
_entity_poly.pdbx_seq_one_letter_code
_entity_poly.pdbx_strand_id
1 'polypeptide(L)'
;MEELQTKTLDIAISGKTISCQIKERDFGDLIVFDVFGDDQYLFTLSQQGDVLFNEYEVGHQITIMDPRQLNEVIEMVKAKLDTEPD
;
A
#
# COMPACT_ATOMS: atom_id res chain seq x y z
N MET A 1 -9.88 12.75 9.03
CA MET A 1 -8.94 11.68 8.68
C MET A 1 -8.45 11.07 9.97
N GLU A 2 -8.86 9.84 10.20
CA GLU A 2 -8.45 9.03 11.36
C GLU A 2 -7.69 7.80 10.83
N GLU A 3 -6.58 7.44 11.48
CA GLU A 3 -5.89 6.18 11.20
C GLU A 3 -6.52 5.10 12.09
N LEU A 4 -7.14 4.10 11.46
CA LEU A 4 -7.90 3.08 12.19
C LEU A 4 -7.01 1.90 12.60
N GLN A 5 -6.14 1.46 11.68
CA GLN A 5 -5.28 0.30 11.89
C GLN A 5 -4.02 0.38 11.03
N THR A 6 -2.91 -0.14 11.57
CA THR A 6 -1.69 -0.43 10.79
C THR A 6 -1.45 -1.93 10.78
N LYS A 7 -1.33 -2.53 9.59
CA LYS A 7 -0.94 -3.93 9.37
C LYS A 7 0.44 -3.96 8.70
N THR A 8 1.29 -4.91 9.07
CA THR A 8 2.60 -5.12 8.42
C THR A 8 2.58 -6.41 7.63
N LEU A 9 3.08 -6.38 6.40
CA LEU A 9 3.14 -7.51 5.49
C LEU A 9 4.55 -7.61 4.88
N ASP A 10 5.22 -8.73 5.10
CA ASP A 10 6.48 -9.04 4.43
C ASP A 10 6.21 -9.76 3.11
N ILE A 11 6.64 -9.15 2.00
CA ILE A 11 6.41 -9.64 0.64
C ILE A 11 7.73 -10.07 0.02
N ALA A 12 7.83 -11.33 -0.42
CA ALA A 12 9.00 -11.83 -1.14
C ALA A 12 8.88 -11.54 -2.65
N ILE A 13 9.68 -10.61 -3.16
CA ILE A 13 9.71 -10.19 -4.58
C ILE A 13 11.14 -10.32 -5.11
N SER A 14 11.31 -11.02 -6.24
CA SER A 14 12.61 -11.15 -6.92
C SER A 14 13.76 -11.61 -6.01
N GLY A 15 13.48 -12.49 -5.04
CA GLY A 15 14.46 -12.99 -4.07
C GLY A 15 14.84 -12.02 -2.94
N LYS A 16 14.13 -10.88 -2.82
CA LYS A 16 14.24 -9.94 -1.69
C LYS A 16 12.93 -9.95 -0.91
N THR A 17 13.01 -9.69 0.39
CA THR A 17 11.82 -9.43 1.22
C THR A 17 11.65 -7.93 1.34
N ILE A 18 10.47 -7.43 0.98
CA ILE A 18 10.05 -6.03 1.15
C ILE A 18 9.03 -6.01 2.27
N SER A 19 9.32 -5.27 3.34
CA SER A 19 8.36 -5.08 4.44
C SER A 19 7.45 -3.91 4.10
N CYS A 20 6.15 -4.19 4.00
CA CYS A 20 5.15 -3.20 3.68
C CYS A 20 4.32 -2.87 4.93
N GLN A 21 4.07 -1.59 5.18
CA GLN A 21 3.08 -1.13 6.15
C GLN A 21 1.83 -0.69 5.40
N ILE A 22 0.68 -1.23 5.81
CA ILE A 22 -0.63 -0.90 5.27
C ILE A 22 -1.37 -0.14 6.36
N LYS A 23 -1.68 1.13 6.10
CA LYS A 23 -2.38 2.01 7.02
C LYS A 23 -3.79 2.25 6.51
N GLU A 24 -4.77 1.79 7.27
CA GLU A 24 -6.17 2.05 6.98
C GLU A 24 -6.56 3.45 7.44
N ARG A 25 -7.17 4.21 6.54
CA ARG A 25 -7.54 5.61 6.77
C ARG A 25 -9.00 5.83 6.42
N ASP A 26 -9.70 6.45 7.36
CA ASP A 26 -11.09 6.82 7.19
C ASP A 26 -11.23 8.33 6.91
N PHE A 27 -11.84 8.63 5.77
CA PHE A 27 -12.20 9.98 5.33
C PHE A 27 -13.69 10.32 5.58
N GLY A 28 -14.44 9.41 6.19
CA GLY A 28 -15.84 9.53 6.59
C GLY A 28 -16.81 8.92 5.57
N ASP A 29 -16.62 9.22 4.28
CA ASP A 29 -17.36 8.63 3.16
C ASP A 29 -16.56 7.58 2.38
N LEU A 30 -15.27 7.47 2.68
CA LEU A 30 -14.32 6.62 1.97
C LEU A 30 -13.28 6.07 2.95
N ILE A 31 -13.08 4.75 2.91
CA ILE A 31 -11.94 4.09 3.55
C ILE A 31 -10.93 3.72 2.47
N VAL A 32 -9.66 4.01 2.74
CA VAL A 32 -8.54 3.66 1.88
C VAL A 32 -7.40 3.04 2.67
N PHE A 33 -6.52 2.34 1.97
CA PHE A 33 -5.36 1.68 2.55
C PHE A 33 -4.09 2.28 1.93
N ASP A 34 -3.37 3.10 2.69
CA ASP A 34 -2.09 3.64 2.27
C ASP A 34 -1.00 2.59 2.49
N VAL A 35 -0.25 2.26 1.44
CA VAL A 35 0.79 1.25 1.45
C VAL A 35 2.16 1.91 1.37
N PHE A 36 3.01 1.58 2.33
CA PHE A 36 4.38 2.06 2.44
C PHE A 36 5.36 0.89 2.39
N GLY A 37 6.50 1.05 1.74
CA GLY A 37 7.62 0.10 1.78
C GLY A 37 8.89 0.83 2.21
N ASP A 38 9.63 0.28 3.18
CA ASP A 38 10.83 0.91 3.74
C ASP A 38 10.61 2.40 4.12
N ASP A 39 9.49 2.70 4.79
CA ASP A 39 9.02 4.04 5.17
C ASP A 39 8.75 5.02 4.01
N GLN A 40 8.75 4.56 2.77
CA GLN A 40 8.37 5.34 1.60
C GLN A 40 6.96 4.98 1.14
N TYR A 41 6.15 5.99 0.85
CA TYR A 41 4.83 5.78 0.23
C TYR A 41 4.99 5.00 -1.09
N LEU A 42 4.11 4.04 -1.36
CA LEU A 42 4.11 3.33 -2.64
C LEU A 42 2.85 3.68 -3.43
N PHE A 43 1.69 3.44 -2.81
CA PHE A 43 0.38 3.67 -3.41
C PHE A 43 -0.70 3.65 -2.33
N THR A 44 -1.91 4.03 -2.71
CA THR A 44 -3.12 3.90 -1.91
C THR A 44 -4.05 2.92 -2.62
N LEU A 45 -4.70 2.03 -1.88
CA LEU A 45 -5.78 1.17 -2.39
C LEU A 45 -7.14 1.67 -1.90
N SER A 46 -8.10 1.74 -2.81
CA SER A 46 -9.51 1.86 -2.42
C SER A 46 -10.03 0.52 -1.90
N GLN A 47 -11.13 0.53 -1.13
CA GLN A 47 -11.86 -0.70 -0.77
C GLN A 47 -12.36 -1.50 -1.99
N GLN A 48 -12.43 -0.88 -3.16
CA GLN A 48 -12.86 -1.52 -4.41
C GLN A 48 -11.67 -2.12 -5.19
N GLY A 49 -10.45 -1.98 -4.67
CA GLY A 49 -9.23 -2.48 -5.29
C GLY A 49 -8.59 -1.55 -6.33
N ASP A 50 -9.08 -0.31 -6.43
CA ASP A 50 -8.47 0.71 -7.29
C ASP A 50 -7.14 1.15 -6.70
N VAL A 51 -6.13 1.29 -7.55
CA VAL A 51 -4.82 1.80 -7.16
C VAL A 51 -4.78 3.31 -7.43
N LEU A 52 -4.55 4.08 -6.37
CA LEU A 52 -4.48 5.53 -6.38
C LEU A 52 -3.06 5.98 -5.99
N PHE A 53 -2.68 7.16 -6.45
CA PHE A 53 -1.40 7.78 -6.12
C PHE A 53 -1.64 9.18 -5.56
N ASN A 54 -1.17 9.41 -4.34
CA ASN A 54 -1.14 10.75 -3.76
C ASN A 54 0.02 11.53 -4.38
N GLU A 55 -0.31 12.54 -5.20
CA GLU A 55 0.68 13.37 -5.91
C GLU A 55 1.68 14.05 -4.98
N TYR A 56 1.24 14.49 -3.79
CA TYR A 56 2.11 15.13 -2.82
C TYR A 56 3.17 14.15 -2.31
N GLU A 57 2.75 12.94 -1.91
CA GLU A 57 3.67 11.91 -1.40
C GLU A 57 4.65 11.47 -2.50
N VAL A 58 4.16 11.19 -3.70
CA VAL A 58 4.98 10.78 -4.85
C VAL A 58 5.97 11.87 -5.26
N GLY A 59 5.55 13.14 -5.25
CA GLY A 59 6.39 14.28 -5.62
C GLY A 59 7.59 14.52 -4.70
N HIS A 60 7.55 13.98 -3.47
CA HIS A 60 8.66 14.09 -2.51
C HIS A 60 9.54 12.84 -2.44
N GLN A 61 9.31 11.84 -3.29
CA GLN A 61 10.12 10.63 -3.31
C GLN A 61 11.46 10.85 -3.99
N ILE A 62 12.51 10.39 -3.31
CA ILE A 62 13.89 10.42 -3.81
C ILE A 62 14.18 9.17 -4.65
N THR A 63 13.43 8.08 -4.42
CA THR A 63 13.62 6.78 -5.07
C THR A 63 12.28 6.26 -5.58
N ILE A 64 12.26 5.79 -6.82
CA ILE A 64 11.08 5.18 -7.45
C ILE A 64 11.32 3.67 -7.56
N MET A 65 10.39 2.87 -7.05
CA MET A 65 10.42 1.41 -7.18
C MET A 65 10.29 0.98 -8.65
N ASP A 66 10.94 -0.12 -9.06
CA ASP A 66 10.75 -0.69 -10.40
C ASP A 66 9.24 -1.02 -10.60
N PRO A 67 8.61 -0.55 -11.70
CA PRO A 67 7.17 -0.73 -11.89
C PRO A 67 6.69 -2.19 -11.87
N ARG A 68 7.54 -3.16 -12.25
CA ARG A 68 7.17 -4.58 -12.20
C ARG A 68 7.11 -5.08 -10.76
N GLN A 69 8.06 -4.65 -9.93
CA GLN A 69 8.08 -4.96 -8.50
C GLN A 69 6.88 -4.30 -7.81
N LEU A 70 6.58 -3.05 -8.15
CA LEU A 70 5.41 -2.35 -7.65
C LEU A 70 4.11 -3.09 -7.99
N ASN A 71 3.99 -3.59 -9.23
CA ASN A 71 2.83 -4.38 -9.64
C ASN A 71 2.70 -5.68 -8.82
N GLU A 72 3.80 -6.38 -8.53
CA GLU A 72 3.78 -7.55 -7.66
C GLU A 72 3.36 -7.20 -6.22
N VAL A 73 3.84 -6.07 -5.67
CA VAL A 73 3.41 -5.58 -4.35
C VAL A 73 1.89 -5.35 -4.34
N ILE A 74 1.37 -4.66 -5.36
CA ILE A 74 -0.08 -4.35 -5.48
C ILE A 74 -0.91 -5.63 -5.43
N GLU A 75 -0.57 -6.63 -6.25
CA GLU A 75 -1.34 -7.87 -6.31
C GLU A 75 -1.27 -8.66 -4.99
N MET A 76 -0.11 -8.68 -4.34
CA MET A 76 0.06 -9.35 -3.05
C MET A 76 -0.70 -8.66 -1.92
N VAL A 77 -0.72 -7.32 -1.89
CA VAL A 77 -1.50 -6.56 -0.91
C VAL A 77 -2.99 -6.77 -1.13
N LYS A 78 -3.48 -6.72 -2.37
CA LYS A 78 -4.88 -7.00 -2.69
C LYS A 78 -5.30 -8.39 -2.22
N ALA A 79 -4.52 -9.41 -2.59
CA ALA A 79 -4.79 -10.78 -2.17
C ALA A 79 -4.81 -10.92 -0.63
N LYS A 80 -3.93 -10.22 0.07
CA LYS A 80 -3.90 -10.24 1.54
C LYS A 80 -5.18 -9.64 2.14
N LEU A 81 -5.59 -8.46 1.66
CA LEU A 81 -6.80 -7.77 2.13
C LEU A 81 -8.07 -8.59 1.83
N ASP A 82 -8.16 -9.25 0.68
CA ASP A 82 -9.31 -10.10 0.32
C ASP A 82 -9.44 -11.33 1.23
N THR A 83 -8.32 -11.85 1.75
CA THR A 83 -8.31 -13.04 2.63
C THR A 83 -8.52 -12.75 4.11
N GLU A 84 -8.43 -11.48 4.51
CA GLU A 84 -8.73 -11.01 5.85
C GLU A 84 -9.84 -9.96 5.81
N PRO A 85 -11.07 -10.33 5.37
CA PRO A 85 -12.21 -9.46 5.59
C PRO A 85 -12.43 -9.38 7.10
N ASP A 86 -12.42 -8.18 7.65
CA ASP A 86 -12.68 -7.93 9.07
C ASP A 86 -13.98 -8.59 9.58
#